data_AF-A0A3Q0RYU9-F1
#
_entry.id   AF-A0A3Q0RYU9-F1
#
_cell.length_a   1.000
_cell.length_b   1.000
_cell.length_c   1.000
_cell.angle_alpha   90.00
_cell.angle_beta   90.00
_cell.angle_gamma   90.00
#
_symmetry.space_group_name_H-M   'P 1'
#
loop_
_entity.id
_entity.type
_entity.pdbx_description
1 polymer ?
#
loop_
_entity_poly.entity_id
_entity_poly.type
_entity_poly.pdbx_seq_one_letter_code
_entity_poly.pdbx_strand_id
1 'polypeptide(L)'
;MTRNCCLSNFRPDFYTLYLDEPDSAGHQYGPESEEVIQALEKVDRILGVLMDGLKEKNLDKCANIIIVSDHGMETASCERASFVSQYQKDVSDFTVIQGPAARIRPHRLPENYFSCEFPFKTSDFPCSEIYIINLYHFVPYLKENLPKRMHFANNKRIERGHLYMKSGWQAALTRSDIKYCSGGFHGSDNLFTNMQAIFIGYGPAFKHSTVVPTFENIELYNLMCDLLGIRPAPNNGTHGSLNHLLKHPIHQPVLPAHSLFKPPDHCCPCVSWCSSFPPVSRHAR
;
A
#
# COMPACT_ATOMS: atom_id res chain seq x y z
N MET A 1 26.12 -22.92 18.53
CA MET A 1 27.16 -22.89 17.48
C MET A 1 26.55 -22.28 16.23
N THR A 2 26.68 -20.97 16.03
CA THR A 2 26.37 -20.30 14.76
C THR A 2 27.43 -20.73 13.75
N ARG A 3 27.07 -21.57 12.79
CA ARG A 3 27.97 -21.88 11.67
C ARG A 3 28.17 -20.58 10.90
N ASN A 4 29.41 -20.09 10.81
CA ASN A 4 29.78 -19.02 9.91
C ASN A 4 29.49 -19.51 8.49
N CYS A 5 28.36 -19.10 7.93
CA CYS A 5 27.96 -19.53 6.59
C CYS A 5 28.75 -18.83 5.49
N CYS A 6 29.55 -17.82 5.82
CA CYS A 6 30.38 -17.00 4.92
C CYS A 6 31.46 -17.85 4.23
N LEU A 7 31.23 -18.24 2.97
CA LEU A 7 32.14 -19.10 2.20
C LEU A 7 33.13 -18.33 1.29
N SER A 8 33.09 -16.99 1.23
CA SER A 8 34.13 -16.19 0.54
C SER A 8 34.00 -14.69 0.83
N ASN A 9 35.09 -13.92 0.63
CA ASN A 9 35.13 -12.45 0.81
C ASN A 9 34.33 -11.65 -0.24
N PHE A 10 33.76 -12.29 -1.26
CA PHE A 10 33.03 -11.61 -2.34
C PHE A 10 31.53 -11.99 -2.40
N ARG A 11 31.06 -12.79 -1.44
CA ARG A 11 29.68 -13.28 -1.45
C ARG A 11 28.75 -12.27 -0.78
N PRO A 12 27.70 -11.78 -1.45
CA PRO A 12 26.74 -10.88 -0.83
C PRO A 12 26.01 -11.50 0.37
N ASP A 13 25.60 -10.66 1.31
CA ASP A 13 24.74 -11.02 2.45
C ASP A 13 23.26 -10.65 2.22
N PHE A 14 22.99 -9.79 1.22
CA PHE A 14 21.65 -9.38 0.81
C PHE A 14 21.45 -9.65 -0.69
N TYR A 15 20.29 -10.22 -1.03
CA TYR A 15 19.89 -10.56 -2.39
C TYR A 15 18.44 -10.16 -2.60
N THR A 16 18.12 -9.76 -3.82
CA THR A 16 16.74 -9.57 -4.28
C THR A 16 16.49 -10.47 -5.49
N LEU A 17 15.32 -11.07 -5.55
CA LEU A 17 14.79 -11.78 -6.72
C LEU A 17 13.39 -11.25 -6.97
N TYR A 18 13.09 -10.92 -8.21
CA TYR A 18 11.80 -10.37 -8.63
C TYR A 18 11.27 -11.15 -9.83
N LEU A 19 9.96 -11.41 -9.80
CA LEU A 19 9.21 -12.07 -10.86
C LEU A 19 7.99 -11.20 -11.15
N ASP A 20 7.70 -10.95 -12.43
CA ASP A 20 6.55 -10.13 -12.85
C ASP A 20 5.19 -10.86 -12.68
N GLU A 21 5.21 -12.15 -12.35
CA GLU A 21 4.02 -12.96 -12.12
C GLU A 21 3.70 -13.03 -10.61
N PRO A 22 2.41 -13.07 -10.22
CA PRO A 22 1.22 -13.22 -11.07
C PRO A 22 0.61 -11.89 -11.56
N ASP A 23 1.30 -10.75 -11.40
CA ASP A 23 0.76 -9.43 -11.77
C ASP A 23 0.44 -9.35 -13.27
N SER A 24 1.35 -9.82 -14.12
CA SER A 24 1.17 -9.84 -15.57
C SER A 24 -0.08 -10.60 -15.99
N ALA A 25 -0.24 -11.84 -15.51
CA ALA A 25 -1.46 -12.63 -15.77
C ALA A 25 -2.71 -11.96 -15.18
N GLY A 26 -2.61 -11.41 -13.97
CA GLY A 26 -3.71 -10.72 -13.29
C GLY A 26 -4.21 -9.52 -14.09
N HIS A 27 -3.31 -8.70 -14.63
CA HIS A 27 -3.66 -7.59 -15.51
C HIS A 27 -4.31 -8.05 -16.81
N GLN A 28 -3.76 -9.08 -17.45
CA GLN A 28 -4.19 -9.50 -18.78
C GLN A 28 -5.53 -10.25 -18.77
N TYR A 29 -5.74 -11.13 -17.78
CA TYR A 29 -6.85 -12.08 -17.75
C TYR A 29 -7.81 -11.86 -16.58
N GLY A 30 -7.40 -11.12 -15.56
CA GLY A 30 -8.17 -10.87 -14.34
C GLY A 30 -7.77 -11.82 -13.21
N PRO A 31 -7.92 -11.41 -11.94
CA PRO A 31 -7.41 -12.14 -10.78
C PRO A 31 -8.06 -13.52 -10.54
N GLU A 32 -9.26 -13.76 -11.09
CA GLU A 32 -10.01 -15.02 -10.94
C GLU A 32 -9.90 -15.94 -12.17
N SER A 33 -8.85 -15.79 -12.98
CA SER A 33 -8.66 -16.55 -14.22
C SER A 33 -7.79 -17.80 -14.05
N GLU A 34 -7.93 -18.75 -14.98
CA GLU A 34 -7.09 -19.95 -15.04
C GLU A 34 -5.62 -19.61 -15.32
N GLU A 35 -5.36 -18.56 -16.09
CA GLU A 35 -4.01 -18.07 -16.38
C GLU A 35 -3.31 -17.56 -15.10
N VAL A 36 -4.04 -16.95 -14.18
CA VAL A 36 -3.49 -16.58 -12.86
C VAL A 36 -3.15 -17.82 -12.05
N ILE A 37 -3.98 -18.86 -12.08
CA ILE A 37 -3.66 -20.15 -11.42
C ILE A 37 -2.37 -20.73 -12.01
N GLN A 38 -2.24 -20.77 -13.33
CA GLN A 38 -1.03 -21.27 -14.00
C GLN A 38 0.21 -20.41 -13.69
N ALA A 39 0.06 -19.09 -13.59
CA ALA A 39 1.12 -18.18 -13.20
C ALA A 39 1.57 -18.41 -11.75
N LEU A 40 0.62 -18.61 -10.83
CA LEU A 40 0.90 -18.95 -9.43
C LEU A 40 1.66 -20.27 -9.31
N GLU A 41 1.21 -21.33 -10.01
CA GLU A 41 1.93 -22.61 -10.02
C GLU A 41 3.34 -22.48 -10.61
N LYS A 42 3.53 -21.62 -11.60
CA LYS A 42 4.84 -21.36 -12.19
C LYS A 42 5.77 -20.66 -11.20
N VAL A 43 5.29 -19.64 -10.48
CA VAL A 43 6.05 -18.96 -9.43
C VAL A 43 6.39 -19.93 -8.30
N ASP A 44 5.44 -20.76 -7.86
CA ASP A 44 5.68 -21.79 -6.84
C ASP A 44 6.78 -22.77 -7.26
N ARG A 45 6.77 -23.26 -8.52
CA ARG A 45 7.84 -24.11 -9.06
C ARG A 45 9.21 -23.40 -9.07
N ILE A 46 9.26 -22.11 -9.38
CA ILE A 46 10.51 -21.32 -9.36
C ILE A 46 11.03 -21.20 -7.92
N LEU A 47 10.15 -20.97 -6.94
CA LEU A 47 10.51 -20.98 -5.53
C LEU A 47 11.03 -22.37 -5.11
N GLY A 48 10.43 -23.45 -5.60
CA GLY A 48 10.93 -24.82 -5.42
C GLY A 48 12.37 -24.98 -5.90
N VAL A 49 12.69 -24.51 -7.11
CA VAL A 49 14.07 -24.53 -7.65
C VAL A 49 15.05 -23.76 -6.76
N LEU A 50 14.66 -22.59 -6.26
CA LEU A 50 15.48 -21.82 -5.31
C LEU A 50 15.74 -22.62 -4.03
N MET A 51 14.71 -23.22 -3.45
CA MET A 51 14.82 -23.99 -2.21
C MET A 51 15.66 -25.26 -2.38
N ASP A 52 15.49 -25.98 -3.49
CA ASP A 52 16.30 -27.16 -3.81
C ASP A 52 17.77 -26.80 -4.02
N GLY A 53 18.04 -25.69 -4.72
CA GLY A 53 19.39 -25.16 -4.90
C GLY A 53 20.05 -24.78 -3.57
N LEU A 54 19.31 -24.10 -2.68
CA LEU A 54 19.80 -23.80 -1.33
C LEU A 54 20.12 -25.07 -0.54
N LYS A 55 19.27 -26.09 -0.63
CA LYS A 55 19.48 -27.37 0.04
C LYS A 55 20.70 -28.12 -0.50
N GLU A 56 20.88 -28.16 -1.82
CA GLU A 56 22.07 -28.76 -2.46
C GLU A 56 23.37 -28.09 -1.98
N LYS A 57 23.33 -26.76 -1.76
CA LYS A 57 24.47 -26.00 -1.23
C LYS A 57 24.55 -25.97 0.31
N ASN A 58 23.70 -26.72 1.02
CA ASN A 58 23.61 -26.74 2.49
C ASN A 58 23.33 -25.34 3.11
N LEU A 59 22.58 -24.50 2.40
CA LEU A 59 22.19 -23.14 2.79
C LEU A 59 20.71 -23.04 3.20
N ASP A 60 19.89 -24.06 2.95
CA ASP A 60 18.45 -24.10 3.27
C ASP A 60 18.14 -23.84 4.76
N LYS A 61 19.05 -24.23 5.66
CA LYS A 61 18.95 -23.96 7.11
C LYS A 61 19.76 -22.77 7.58
N CYS A 62 20.39 -22.04 6.67
CA CYS A 62 21.20 -20.87 7.01
C CYS A 62 20.63 -19.56 6.45
N ALA A 63 20.08 -19.57 5.24
CA ALA A 63 19.49 -18.39 4.63
C ALA A 63 18.18 -17.99 5.33
N ASN A 64 17.99 -16.69 5.53
CA ASN A 64 16.68 -16.12 5.82
C ASN A 64 16.05 -15.66 4.50
N ILE A 65 14.82 -16.10 4.24
CA ILE A 65 14.05 -15.82 3.03
C ILE A 65 12.81 -15.05 3.45
N ILE A 66 12.57 -13.92 2.79
CA ILE A 66 11.35 -13.14 2.92
C ILE A 66 10.66 -13.19 1.56
N ILE A 67 9.51 -13.86 1.49
CA ILE A 67 8.65 -13.90 0.31
C ILE A 67 7.59 -12.82 0.52
N VAL A 68 7.50 -11.88 -0.41
CA VAL A 68 6.58 -10.74 -0.35
C VAL A 68 5.99 -10.44 -1.72
N SER A 69 4.83 -9.78 -1.73
CA SER A 69 4.37 -9.02 -2.89
C SER A 69 4.34 -7.52 -2.56
N ASP A 70 4.34 -6.70 -3.60
CA ASP A 70 4.19 -5.26 -3.52
C ASP A 70 2.74 -4.83 -3.28
N HIS A 71 1.78 -5.50 -3.93
CA HIS A 71 0.35 -5.28 -3.78
C HIS A 71 -0.48 -6.52 -4.14
N GLY A 72 -1.81 -6.39 -4.05
CA GLY A 72 -2.77 -7.35 -4.61
C GLY A 72 -3.28 -6.95 -6.00
N MET A 73 -4.44 -7.47 -6.41
CA MET A 73 -5.06 -7.28 -7.73
C MET A 73 -6.60 -7.25 -7.63
N GLU A 74 -7.25 -6.41 -8.44
CA GLU A 74 -8.71 -6.25 -8.50
C GLU A 74 -9.22 -6.42 -9.93
N THR A 75 -10.44 -6.91 -10.11
CA THR A 75 -11.05 -7.13 -11.43
C THR A 75 -11.49 -5.82 -12.08
N ALA A 76 -10.95 -5.52 -13.25
CA ALA A 76 -11.31 -4.36 -14.06
C ALA A 76 -12.67 -4.54 -14.76
N SER A 77 -13.41 -3.45 -14.95
CA SER A 77 -14.61 -3.41 -15.79
C SER A 77 -14.86 -2.00 -16.32
N CYS A 78 -15.19 -1.86 -17.61
CA CYS A 78 -15.62 -0.59 -18.18
C CYS A 78 -16.91 -0.03 -17.55
N GLU A 79 -17.75 -0.89 -16.96
CA GLU A 79 -18.96 -0.47 -16.25
C GLU A 79 -18.64 0.09 -14.86
N ARG A 80 -17.43 -0.16 -14.36
CA ARG A 80 -16.91 0.36 -13.09
C ARG A 80 -15.80 1.40 -13.33
N ALA A 81 -16.03 2.30 -14.27
CA ALA A 81 -15.15 3.43 -14.55
C ALA A 81 -15.95 4.74 -14.54
N SER A 82 -15.48 5.72 -13.77
CA SER A 82 -16.03 7.08 -13.75
C SER A 82 -15.22 7.98 -14.69
N PHE A 83 -15.90 8.70 -15.59
CA PHE A 83 -15.23 9.57 -16.56
C PHE A 83 -15.44 11.04 -16.18
N VAL A 84 -14.34 11.76 -15.91
CA VAL A 84 -14.42 13.16 -15.43
C VAL A 84 -15.15 14.07 -16.42
N SER A 85 -15.05 13.81 -17.72
CA SER A 85 -15.76 14.56 -18.77
C SER A 85 -17.30 14.47 -18.69
N GLN A 86 -17.86 13.54 -17.90
CA GLN A 86 -19.30 13.45 -17.66
C GLN A 86 -19.78 14.42 -16.57
N TYR A 87 -18.86 14.89 -15.72
CA TYR A 87 -19.16 15.76 -14.58
C TYR A 87 -18.67 17.19 -14.79
N GLN A 88 -17.67 17.39 -15.67
CA GLN A 88 -17.09 18.69 -16.00
C GLN A 88 -17.29 19.01 -17.48
N LYS A 89 -17.82 20.20 -17.76
CA LYS A 89 -18.12 20.65 -19.14
C LYS A 89 -16.86 21.07 -19.90
N ASP A 90 -15.92 21.70 -19.21
CA ASP A 90 -14.63 22.13 -19.77
C ASP A 90 -13.52 21.32 -19.10
N VAL A 91 -12.81 20.57 -19.93
CA VAL A 91 -11.67 19.74 -19.52
C VAL A 91 -10.39 20.09 -20.30
N SER A 92 -10.39 21.24 -21.00
CA SER A 92 -9.30 21.61 -21.91
C SER A 92 -7.99 22.00 -21.21
N ASP A 93 -8.06 22.32 -19.91
CA ASP A 93 -6.92 22.81 -19.13
C ASP A 93 -6.22 21.73 -18.27
N PHE A 94 -6.79 20.52 -18.18
CA PHE A 94 -6.24 19.45 -17.36
C PHE A 94 -6.40 18.06 -17.97
N THR A 95 -5.53 17.15 -17.54
CA THR A 95 -5.62 15.71 -17.77
C THR A 95 -5.86 14.97 -16.45
N VAL A 96 -6.25 13.70 -16.57
CA VAL A 96 -6.44 12.78 -15.44
C VAL A 96 -5.39 11.69 -15.55
N ILE A 97 -4.55 11.55 -14.53
CA ILE A 97 -3.77 10.32 -14.35
C ILE A 97 -4.77 9.25 -13.96
N GLN A 98 -5.07 8.37 -14.91
CA GLN A 98 -6.14 7.37 -14.79
C GLN A 98 -5.81 6.22 -13.83
N GLY A 99 -6.84 5.51 -13.38
CA GLY A 99 -6.77 4.38 -12.46
C GLY A 99 -7.58 4.59 -11.17
N PRO A 100 -7.42 3.71 -10.16
CA PRO A 100 -8.17 3.80 -8.90
C PRO A 100 -7.63 4.83 -7.89
N ALA A 101 -6.40 5.32 -8.09
CA ALA A 101 -5.81 6.43 -7.35
C ALA A 101 -5.63 7.64 -8.28
N ALA A 102 -6.71 7.98 -9.00
CA ALA A 102 -6.67 8.96 -10.06
C ALA A 102 -6.33 10.37 -9.55
N ARG A 103 -5.64 11.14 -10.38
CA ARG A 103 -5.13 12.47 -10.02
C ARG A 103 -5.35 13.48 -11.13
N ILE A 104 -5.68 14.72 -10.77
CA ILE A 104 -5.93 15.81 -11.71
C ILE A 104 -4.63 16.59 -11.92
N ARG A 105 -4.16 16.67 -13.17
CA ARG A 105 -2.92 17.36 -13.53
C ARG A 105 -3.20 18.44 -14.59
N PRO A 106 -2.82 19.70 -14.38
CA PRO A 106 -2.96 20.72 -15.42
C PRO A 106 -2.03 20.43 -16.61
N HIS A 107 -2.43 20.85 -17.81
CA HIS A 107 -1.63 20.63 -19.02
C HIS A 107 -0.35 21.47 -19.07
N ARG A 108 -0.41 22.73 -18.62
CA ARG A 108 0.74 23.65 -18.64
C ARG A 108 1.58 23.49 -17.38
N LEU A 109 2.76 22.90 -17.53
CA LEU A 109 3.70 22.65 -16.45
C LEU A 109 5.03 23.37 -16.73
N PRO A 110 5.63 24.06 -15.74
CA PRO A 110 5.19 24.17 -14.35
C PRO A 110 4.21 25.33 -14.07
N GLU A 111 3.87 26.14 -15.07
CA GLU A 111 3.19 27.44 -14.92
C GLU A 111 1.87 27.36 -14.15
N ASN A 112 1.07 26.34 -14.46
CA ASN A 112 -0.25 26.16 -13.85
C ASN A 112 -0.24 25.13 -12.71
N TYR A 113 0.89 24.48 -12.40
CA TYR A 113 0.90 23.36 -11.45
C TYR A 113 0.46 23.75 -10.03
N PHE A 114 0.83 24.95 -9.58
CA PHE A 114 0.51 25.44 -8.24
C PHE A 114 -0.65 26.45 -8.21
N SER A 115 -1.06 26.97 -9.37
CA SER A 115 -2.10 28.00 -9.51
C SER A 115 -3.42 27.48 -10.09
N CYS A 116 -3.43 26.28 -10.69
CA CYS A 116 -4.64 25.66 -11.23
C CYS A 116 -5.67 25.44 -10.11
N GLU A 117 -6.89 25.94 -10.34
CA GLU A 117 -8.02 25.62 -9.50
C GLU A 117 -8.40 24.15 -9.66
N PHE A 118 -8.79 23.51 -8.57
CA PHE A 118 -9.28 22.14 -8.61
C PHE A 118 -10.67 22.14 -9.29
N PRO A 119 -10.91 21.32 -10.32
CA PRO A 119 -12.12 21.43 -11.15
C PRO A 119 -13.42 21.09 -10.40
N PHE A 120 -13.30 20.44 -9.24
CA PHE A 120 -14.43 20.06 -8.40
C PHE A 120 -14.59 21.08 -7.26
N LYS A 121 -15.70 21.82 -7.25
CA LYS A 121 -16.05 22.75 -6.18
C LYS A 121 -16.84 22.00 -5.11
N THR A 122 -16.73 22.45 -3.86
CA THR A 122 -17.51 21.89 -2.74
C THR A 122 -19.02 22.01 -2.96
N SER A 123 -19.47 23.04 -3.69
CA SER A 123 -20.86 23.21 -4.11
C SER A 123 -21.37 22.17 -5.10
N ASP A 124 -20.47 21.49 -5.80
CA ASP A 124 -20.83 20.50 -6.83
C ASP A 124 -21.29 19.17 -6.22
N PHE A 125 -21.06 18.99 -4.91
CA PHE A 125 -21.28 17.74 -4.21
C PHE A 125 -22.16 17.88 -2.97
N PRO A 126 -23.03 16.90 -2.66
CA PRO A 126 -23.73 16.86 -1.39
C PRO A 126 -22.72 16.76 -0.22
N CYS A 127 -23.05 17.33 0.94
CA CYS A 127 -22.14 17.43 2.09
C CYS A 127 -21.66 16.09 2.69
N SER A 128 -22.20 14.94 2.25
CA SER A 128 -21.87 13.64 2.81
C SER A 128 -21.12 12.77 1.80
N GLU A 129 -19.89 12.40 2.14
CA GLU A 129 -19.02 11.51 1.34
C GLU A 129 -19.71 10.22 0.89
N ILE A 130 -20.54 9.62 1.76
CA ILE A 130 -21.31 8.42 1.45
C ILE A 130 -22.29 8.65 0.28
N TYR A 131 -22.91 9.82 0.21
CA TYR A 131 -23.81 10.13 -0.91
C TYR A 131 -23.00 10.39 -2.18
N ILE A 132 -21.86 11.08 -2.07
CA ILE A 132 -20.96 11.32 -3.19
C ILE A 132 -20.48 9.99 -3.79
N ILE A 133 -19.94 9.09 -2.97
CA ILE A 133 -19.38 7.82 -3.44
C ILE A 133 -20.47 6.88 -4.01
N ASN A 134 -21.71 7.00 -3.54
CA ASN A 134 -22.82 6.23 -4.11
C ASN A 134 -23.31 6.77 -5.46
N LEU A 135 -23.25 8.10 -5.67
CA LEU A 135 -23.69 8.74 -6.91
C LEU A 135 -22.61 8.79 -7.98
N TYR A 136 -21.37 9.08 -7.60
CA TYR A 136 -20.26 9.36 -8.50
C TYR A 136 -19.19 8.26 -8.52
N HIS A 137 -19.22 7.36 -7.54
CA HIS A 137 -18.25 6.28 -7.34
C HIS A 137 -16.82 6.75 -7.05
N PHE A 138 -16.64 8.04 -6.82
CA PHE A 138 -15.42 8.65 -6.30
C PHE A 138 -15.75 9.79 -5.36
N VAL A 139 -14.81 10.16 -4.49
CA VAL A 139 -14.84 11.39 -3.69
C VAL A 139 -13.65 12.24 -4.10
N PRO A 140 -13.86 13.48 -4.59
CA PRO A 140 -12.76 14.35 -4.95
C PRO A 140 -12.13 14.96 -3.69
N TYR A 141 -10.82 14.84 -3.58
CA TYR A 141 -10.02 15.36 -2.48
C TYR A 141 -8.95 16.32 -3.00
N LEU A 142 -8.76 17.41 -2.26
CA LEU A 142 -7.46 18.06 -2.23
C LEU A 142 -6.50 17.16 -1.41
N LYS A 143 -5.27 16.96 -1.87
CA LYS A 143 -4.32 16.04 -1.23
C LYS A 143 -4.08 16.35 0.25
N GLU A 144 -4.18 17.62 0.65
CA GLU A 144 -4.03 18.06 2.04
C GLU A 144 -5.11 17.47 2.97
N ASN A 145 -6.28 17.18 2.40
CA ASN A 145 -7.48 16.68 3.07
C ASN A 145 -7.64 15.17 2.96
N LEU A 146 -6.76 14.46 2.25
CA LEU A 146 -6.79 13.00 2.20
C LEU A 146 -6.64 12.40 3.62
N PRO A 147 -7.22 11.21 3.88
CA PRO A 147 -7.04 10.50 5.12
C PRO A 147 -5.56 10.40 5.50
N LYS A 148 -5.19 10.88 6.69
CA LYS A 148 -3.77 10.97 7.10
C LYS A 148 -3.04 9.63 7.06
N ARG A 149 -3.75 8.53 7.31
CA ARG A 149 -3.22 7.15 7.19
C ARG A 149 -2.61 6.82 5.83
N MET A 150 -3.00 7.51 4.75
CA MET A 150 -2.44 7.27 3.43
C MET A 150 -1.05 7.89 3.27
N HIS A 151 -0.68 8.85 4.13
CA HIS A 151 0.58 9.60 4.05
C HIS A 151 0.88 10.17 2.64
N PHE A 152 -0.16 10.47 1.85
CA PHE A 152 -0.07 10.74 0.41
C PHE A 152 -0.32 12.21 0.05
N ALA A 153 0.39 13.13 0.72
CA ALA A 153 0.21 14.58 0.52
C ALA A 153 1.53 15.37 0.45
N ASN A 154 2.53 14.98 1.24
CA ASN A 154 3.76 15.75 1.45
C ASN A 154 4.81 15.50 0.35
N ASN A 155 4.44 15.72 -0.91
CA ASN A 155 5.37 15.71 -2.03
C ASN A 155 4.88 16.61 -3.17
N LYS A 156 5.80 17.34 -3.81
CA LYS A 156 5.48 18.17 -4.99
C LYS A 156 5.16 17.37 -6.26
N ARG A 157 5.46 16.07 -6.29
CA ARG A 157 5.12 15.16 -7.39
C ARG A 157 3.69 14.63 -7.29
N ILE A 158 3.05 14.78 -6.14
CA ILE A 158 1.65 14.41 -5.93
C ILE A 158 0.80 15.62 -6.34
N GLU A 159 0.01 15.44 -7.39
CA GLU A 159 -0.98 16.41 -7.83
C GLU A 159 -1.88 16.84 -6.66
N ARG A 160 -2.29 18.11 -6.66
CA ARG A 160 -3.14 18.63 -5.60
C ARG A 160 -4.54 17.99 -5.62
N GLY A 161 -5.04 17.63 -6.79
CA GLY A 161 -6.35 16.97 -6.94
C GLY A 161 -6.24 15.45 -7.00
N HIS A 162 -7.00 14.77 -6.15
CA HIS A 162 -7.08 13.31 -6.08
C HIS A 162 -8.54 12.86 -6.16
N LEU A 163 -8.82 11.74 -6.83
CA LEU A 163 -10.14 11.12 -6.86
C LEU A 163 -10.06 9.81 -6.09
N TYR A 164 -10.59 9.80 -4.87
CA TYR A 164 -10.64 8.61 -4.03
C TYR A 164 -11.79 7.71 -4.51
N MET A 165 -11.45 6.56 -5.10
CA MET A 165 -12.43 5.70 -5.76
C MET A 165 -13.12 4.72 -4.80
N LYS A 166 -14.38 4.38 -5.08
CA LYS A 166 -15.05 3.23 -4.50
C LYS A 166 -14.29 1.94 -4.86
N SER A 167 -14.28 0.94 -3.97
CA SER A 167 -13.66 -0.37 -4.28
C SER A 167 -14.17 -0.94 -5.60
N GLY A 168 -13.25 -1.42 -6.43
CA GLY A 168 -13.55 -1.94 -7.77
C GLY A 168 -13.76 -0.89 -8.86
N TRP A 169 -13.64 0.40 -8.55
CA TRP A 169 -13.80 1.51 -9.51
C TRP A 169 -12.48 2.19 -9.88
N GLN A 170 -12.41 2.69 -11.10
CA GLN A 170 -11.32 3.51 -11.61
C GLN A 170 -11.85 4.83 -12.16
N ALA A 171 -10.99 5.84 -12.29
CA ALA A 171 -11.32 7.07 -13.00
C ALA A 171 -10.36 7.33 -14.16
N ALA A 172 -10.90 7.98 -15.19
CA ALA A 172 -10.15 8.50 -16.33
C ALA A 172 -10.77 9.82 -16.78
N LEU A 173 -10.11 10.53 -17.70
CA LEU A 173 -10.67 11.76 -18.24
C LEU A 173 -11.88 11.44 -19.14
N THR A 174 -11.66 10.61 -20.15
CA THR A 174 -12.69 10.10 -21.07
C THR A 174 -12.64 8.56 -21.17
N ARG A 175 -13.60 7.97 -21.89
CA ARG A 175 -13.66 6.52 -22.11
C ARG A 175 -12.49 5.97 -22.92
N SER A 176 -11.84 6.77 -23.77
CA SER A 176 -10.64 6.33 -24.51
C SER A 176 -9.38 6.34 -23.65
N ASP A 177 -9.39 7.01 -22.50
CA ASP A 177 -8.20 7.17 -21.65
C ASP A 177 -8.05 6.07 -20.59
N ILE A 178 -9.09 5.25 -20.39
CA ILE A 178 -9.02 4.14 -19.42
C ILE A 178 -8.19 2.99 -19.99
N LYS A 179 -7.15 2.57 -19.27
CA LYS A 179 -6.25 1.49 -19.69
C LYS A 179 -6.85 0.11 -19.41
N TYR A 180 -7.35 -0.09 -18.19
CA TYR A 180 -7.83 -1.39 -17.74
C TYR A 180 -9.36 -1.39 -17.72
N CYS A 181 -9.93 -1.88 -18.82
CA CYS A 181 -11.36 -2.00 -19.03
C CYS A 181 -11.85 -3.46 -18.91
N SER A 182 -10.90 -4.40 -18.96
CA SER A 182 -11.02 -5.84 -18.74
C SER A 182 -9.74 -6.33 -18.06
N GLY A 183 -9.73 -7.57 -17.57
CA GLY A 183 -8.59 -8.12 -16.85
C GLY A 183 -8.51 -7.57 -15.43
N GLY A 184 -7.32 -7.15 -15.00
CA GLY A 184 -7.05 -6.69 -13.63
C GLY A 184 -6.46 -5.29 -13.54
N PHE A 185 -6.61 -4.65 -12.39
CA PHE A 185 -5.93 -3.42 -12.02
C PHE A 185 -5.60 -3.39 -10.52
N HIS A 186 -4.73 -2.48 -10.10
CA HIS A 186 -4.40 -2.24 -8.70
C HIS A 186 -4.09 -0.75 -8.45
N GLY A 187 -3.79 -0.40 -7.21
CA GLY A 187 -3.53 0.98 -6.77
C GLY A 187 -4.68 1.65 -6.03
N SER A 188 -5.72 0.90 -5.69
CA SER A 188 -6.82 1.36 -4.83
C SER A 188 -6.36 1.60 -3.40
N ASP A 189 -7.29 1.94 -2.49
CA ASP A 189 -7.00 2.08 -1.08
C ASP A 189 -6.22 0.89 -0.51
N ASN A 190 -5.14 1.16 0.23
CA ASN A 190 -4.27 0.15 0.80
C ASN A 190 -4.93 -0.70 1.90
N LEU A 191 -6.14 -0.33 2.35
CA LEU A 191 -6.95 -1.14 3.28
C LEU A 191 -7.98 -2.02 2.58
N PHE A 192 -8.14 -1.94 1.26
CA PHE A 192 -9.04 -2.85 0.55
C PHE A 192 -8.46 -4.27 0.53
N THR A 193 -9.33 -5.26 0.75
CA THR A 193 -8.93 -6.67 0.88
C THR A 193 -8.15 -7.16 -0.34
N ASN A 194 -8.63 -6.83 -1.54
CA ASN A 194 -7.99 -7.23 -2.80
C ASN A 194 -6.65 -6.53 -3.07
N MET A 195 -6.29 -5.50 -2.29
CA MET A 195 -4.98 -4.81 -2.39
C MET A 195 -3.98 -5.31 -1.36
N GLN A 196 -4.37 -6.20 -0.42
CA GLN A 196 -3.45 -6.76 0.55
C GLN A 196 -2.39 -7.63 -0.14
N ALA A 197 -1.18 -7.60 0.40
CA ALA A 197 -0.01 -8.30 -0.12
C ALA A 197 0.32 -9.57 0.68
N ILE A 198 1.16 -10.44 0.11
CA ILE A 198 1.66 -11.63 0.83
C ILE A 198 2.91 -11.29 1.65
N PHE A 199 3.10 -12.02 2.75
CA PHE A 199 4.36 -12.07 3.50
C PHE A 199 4.58 -13.47 4.07
N ILE A 200 5.75 -14.05 3.83
CA ILE A 200 6.22 -15.29 4.44
C ILE A 200 7.68 -15.11 4.84
N GLY A 201 7.98 -15.24 6.13
CA GLY A 201 9.34 -15.30 6.65
C GLY A 201 9.76 -16.75 6.91
N TYR A 202 10.83 -17.21 6.25
CA TYR A 202 11.40 -18.55 6.41
C TYR A 202 12.89 -18.46 6.72
N GLY A 203 13.38 -19.31 7.63
CA GLY A 203 14.82 -19.40 7.93
C GLY A 203 15.15 -19.47 9.42
N PRO A 204 16.44 -19.46 9.78
CA PRO A 204 16.88 -19.64 11.16
C PRO A 204 16.42 -18.51 12.09
N ALA A 205 16.25 -17.28 11.61
CA ALA A 205 15.85 -16.14 12.44
C ALA A 205 14.36 -16.09 12.77
N PHE A 206 13.50 -16.59 11.88
CA PHE A 206 12.05 -16.54 12.02
C PHE A 206 11.50 -17.65 12.91
N LYS A 207 10.42 -17.36 13.65
CA LYS A 207 9.66 -18.40 14.36
C LYS A 207 9.02 -19.37 13.35
N HIS A 208 8.90 -20.63 13.74
CA HIS A 208 8.27 -21.65 12.89
C HIS A 208 6.76 -21.66 13.09
N SER A 209 6.02 -21.95 12.01
CA SER A 209 4.56 -22.16 12.03
C SER A 209 3.77 -21.11 12.81
N THR A 210 4.16 -19.85 12.67
CA THR A 210 3.57 -18.72 13.40
C THR A 210 2.81 -17.83 12.44
N VAL A 211 1.52 -17.63 12.72
CA VAL A 211 0.67 -16.64 12.03
C VAL A 211 0.60 -15.40 12.91
N VAL A 212 0.75 -14.22 12.30
CA VAL A 212 0.73 -12.93 13.00
C VAL A 212 -0.37 -12.03 12.47
N PRO A 213 -0.79 -11.01 13.22
CA PRO A 213 -1.66 -9.95 12.70
C PRO A 213 -1.03 -9.23 11.51
N THR A 214 -1.87 -8.52 10.75
CA THR A 214 -1.42 -7.69 9.64
C THR A 214 -0.47 -6.58 10.10
N PHE A 215 0.46 -6.22 9.23
CA PHE A 215 1.40 -5.12 9.42
C PHE A 215 1.71 -4.49 8.07
N GLU A 216 2.30 -3.29 8.07
CA GLU A 216 2.61 -2.55 6.84
C GLU A 216 3.99 -2.90 6.29
N ASN A 217 4.14 -2.92 4.97
CA ASN A 217 5.40 -3.29 4.32
C ASN A 217 6.58 -2.34 4.66
N ILE A 218 6.31 -1.11 5.11
CA ILE A 218 7.33 -0.16 5.58
C ILE A 218 8.10 -0.68 6.80
N GLU A 219 7.52 -1.61 7.57
CA GLU A 219 8.17 -2.23 8.73
C GLU A 219 9.26 -3.23 8.32
N LEU A 220 9.22 -3.73 7.08
CA LEU A 220 10.17 -4.74 6.58
C LEU A 220 11.60 -4.23 6.49
N TYR A 221 11.81 -2.92 6.29
CA TYR A 221 13.15 -2.35 6.23
C TYR A 221 13.92 -2.57 7.54
N ASN A 222 13.29 -2.29 8.68
CA ASN A 222 13.90 -2.50 10.00
C ASN A 222 14.15 -3.99 10.27
N LEU A 223 13.18 -4.84 9.89
CA LEU A 223 13.32 -6.30 10.00
C LEU A 223 14.53 -6.81 9.20
N MET A 224 14.69 -6.38 7.95
CA MET A 224 15.85 -6.75 7.13
C MET A 224 17.16 -6.22 7.71
N CYS A 225 17.17 -5.01 8.27
CA CYS A 225 18.34 -4.47 8.95
C CYS A 225 18.74 -5.32 10.16
N ASP A 226 17.76 -5.75 10.97
CA ASP A 226 18.01 -6.65 12.09
C ASP A 226 18.58 -7.99 11.59
N LEU A 227 17.97 -8.61 10.58
CA LEU A 227 18.45 -9.89 10.02
C LEU A 227 19.90 -9.82 9.50
N LEU A 228 20.31 -8.68 8.96
CA LEU A 228 21.66 -8.42 8.45
C LEU A 228 22.63 -7.92 9.54
N GLY A 229 22.14 -7.60 10.75
CA GLY A 229 22.95 -7.02 11.81
C GLY A 229 23.46 -5.60 11.51
N ILE A 230 22.73 -4.84 10.70
CA ILE A 230 23.07 -3.46 10.32
C ILE A 230 22.17 -2.45 11.04
N ARG A 231 22.70 -1.26 11.28
CA ARG A 231 21.91 -0.16 11.86
C ARG A 231 20.97 0.41 10.78
N PRO A 232 19.64 0.45 11.01
CA PRO A 232 18.72 1.06 10.05
C PRO A 232 18.94 2.57 9.94
N ALA A 233 18.80 3.10 8.72
CA ALA A 233 18.69 4.54 8.49
C ALA A 233 17.31 5.05 8.97
N PRO A 234 17.14 6.37 9.20
CA PRO A 234 15.84 6.95 9.54
C PRO A 234 14.77 6.59 8.50
N ASN A 235 13.65 6.03 8.97
CA ASN A 235 12.55 5.55 8.13
C ASN A 235 11.22 5.69 8.90
N ASN A 236 10.11 5.34 8.24
CA ASN A 236 8.77 5.46 8.83
C ASN A 236 8.30 4.22 9.59
N GLY A 237 9.01 3.10 9.51
CA GLY A 237 8.70 1.89 10.27
C GLY A 237 9.08 2.04 11.75
N THR A 238 8.30 1.41 12.62
CA THR A 238 8.54 1.39 14.07
C THR A 238 9.52 0.27 14.44
N HIS A 239 10.80 0.58 14.61
CA HIS A 239 11.83 -0.43 14.89
C HIS A 239 11.49 -1.26 16.15
N GLY A 240 11.37 -2.58 15.98
CA GLY A 240 10.98 -3.53 17.01
C GLY A 240 9.50 -3.95 16.99
N SER A 241 8.65 -3.30 16.18
CA SER A 241 7.23 -3.68 15.99
C SER A 241 7.08 -5.14 15.57
N LEU A 242 8.01 -5.62 14.73
CA LEU A 242 8.03 -6.98 14.18
C LEU A 242 8.88 -7.98 14.99
N ASN A 243 9.32 -7.63 16.20
CA ASN A 243 10.10 -8.54 17.05
C ASN A 243 9.40 -9.88 17.31
N HIS A 244 8.06 -9.88 17.32
CA HIS A 244 7.26 -11.08 17.53
C HIS A 244 7.38 -12.11 16.39
N LEU A 245 7.93 -11.75 15.22
CA LEU A 245 8.30 -12.67 14.12
C LEU A 245 9.60 -13.45 14.38
N LEU A 246 10.50 -12.89 15.18
CA LEU A 246 11.88 -13.39 15.34
C LEU A 246 11.99 -14.33 16.54
N LYS A 247 12.83 -15.37 16.42
CA LYS A 247 13.20 -16.24 17.55
C LYS A 247 14.03 -15.49 18.59
N HIS A 248 14.94 -14.65 18.13
CA HIS A 248 15.85 -13.86 18.95
C HIS A 248 15.86 -12.41 18.43
N PRO A 249 14.99 -11.54 18.97
CA PRO A 249 14.97 -10.13 18.63
C PRO A 249 16.32 -9.45 18.90
N ILE A 250 16.82 -8.68 17.93
CA ILE A 250 18.12 -7.99 18.01
C ILE A 250 17.95 -6.61 18.64
N HIS A 251 16.89 -5.90 18.27
CA HIS A 251 16.54 -4.60 18.84
C HIS A 251 15.53 -4.76 19.99
N GLN A 252 15.81 -4.12 21.13
CA GLN A 252 14.85 -3.96 22.22
C GLN A 252 14.34 -2.51 22.22
N PRO A 253 13.09 -2.27 21.79
CA PRO A 253 12.55 -0.92 21.74
C PRO A 253 12.41 -0.35 23.15
N VAL A 254 12.77 0.91 23.31
CA VAL A 254 12.59 1.68 24.54
C VAL A 254 11.53 2.74 24.32
N LEU A 255 10.73 3.02 25.34
CA LEU A 255 9.77 4.13 25.27
C LEU A 255 10.55 5.45 25.08
N PRO A 256 10.11 6.32 24.16
CA PRO A 256 10.74 7.63 24.01
C PRO A 256 10.56 8.44 25.29
N ALA A 257 11.58 9.22 25.66
CA ALA A 257 11.62 9.95 26.93
C ALA A 257 10.41 10.88 27.14
N HIS A 258 9.88 11.47 26.06
CA HIS A 258 8.68 12.33 26.12
C HIS A 258 7.41 11.60 26.56
N SER A 259 7.32 10.28 26.36
CA SER A 259 6.18 9.46 26.81
C SER A 259 6.27 9.05 28.28
N LEU A 260 7.41 9.30 28.94
CA LEU A 260 7.61 9.07 30.37
C LEU A 260 7.18 10.27 31.23
N PHE A 261 6.96 11.44 30.61
CA PHE A 261 6.39 12.60 31.29
C PHE A 261 4.86 12.48 31.28
N LYS A 262 4.27 12.22 32.45
CA LYS A 262 2.86 12.53 32.67
C LYS A 262 2.67 14.03 32.39
N PRO A 263 1.66 14.45 31.61
CA PRO A 263 1.31 15.86 31.57
C PRO A 263 1.03 16.32 33.02
N PRO A 264 1.45 17.53 33.41
CA PRO A 264 1.05 18.08 34.71
C PRO A 264 -0.48 18.06 34.82
N ASP A 265 -0.99 17.80 36.04
CA ASP A 265 -2.43 17.74 36.40
C ASP A 265 -3.13 19.12 36.25
N HIS A 266 -3.03 19.73 35.08
CA HIS A 266 -3.72 20.94 34.73
C HIS A 266 -4.81 20.58 33.73
N CYS A 267 -6.00 20.33 34.30
CA CYS A 267 -7.27 20.43 33.59
C CYS A 267 -7.25 21.72 32.74
N CYS A 268 -7.12 21.57 31.43
CA CYS A 268 -7.51 22.63 30.52
C CYS A 268 -9.04 22.77 30.63
N PRO A 269 -9.60 23.97 30.84
CA PRO A 269 -11.04 24.14 30.88
C PRO A 269 -11.63 23.69 29.55
N CYS A 270 -12.62 22.80 29.60
CA CYS A 270 -13.45 22.45 28.47
C CYS A 270 -13.98 23.72 27.80
N VAL A 271 -13.47 24.07 26.63
CA VAL A 271 -14.18 24.97 25.72
C VAL A 271 -15.23 24.14 25.02
N SER A 272 -16.47 24.33 25.45
CA SER A 272 -17.68 23.70 24.97
C SER A 272 -17.90 23.97 23.48
N TRP A 273 -17.69 22.97 22.64
CA TRP A 273 -18.41 22.81 21.37
C TRP A 273 -18.96 21.39 21.31
N CYS A 274 -20.06 21.17 22.03
CA CYS A 274 -20.95 20.05 21.80
C CYS A 274 -21.89 20.40 20.64
N SER A 275 -21.75 19.70 19.52
CA SER A 275 -22.87 19.46 18.61
C SER A 275 -22.68 18.14 17.86
N SER A 276 -23.39 17.13 18.39
CA SER A 276 -24.10 16.08 17.65
C SER A 276 -23.33 15.14 16.72
N PHE A 277 -22.92 13.99 17.25
CA PHE A 277 -22.93 12.71 16.53
C PHE A 277 -23.62 11.65 17.40
N PRO A 278 -24.64 10.91 16.90
CA PRO A 278 -25.20 9.78 17.62
C PRO A 278 -24.25 8.57 17.54
N PRO A 279 -24.27 7.67 18.54
CA PRO A 279 -23.34 6.54 18.61
C PRO A 279 -23.74 5.45 17.61
N VAL A 280 -22.77 5.00 16.79
CA VAL A 280 -22.92 3.78 15.98
C VAL A 280 -22.76 2.57 16.91
N SER A 281 -23.86 1.89 17.17
CA SER A 281 -23.92 0.62 17.89
C SER A 281 -23.17 -0.46 17.11
N ARG A 282 -22.14 -1.04 17.72
CA ARG A 282 -21.53 -2.30 17.30
C ARG A 282 -22.53 -3.42 17.55
N HIS A 283 -23.05 -4.03 16.50
CA HIS A 283 -23.51 -5.41 16.57
C HIS A 283 -22.73 -6.24 15.56
N ALA A 284 -21.95 -7.16 16.14
CA ALA A 284 -21.40 -8.31 15.48
C ALA A 284 -22.55 -9.21 15.01
N ARG A 285 -22.48 -9.61 13.75
CA ARG A 285 -22.81 -10.96 13.29
C ARG A 285 -22.12 -11.19 11.95
#